data_AF-A0A7C6WUP3-F1
#
_entry.id   AF-A0A7C6WUP3-F1
#
_cell.length_a   1.000
_cell.length_b   1.000
_cell.length_c   1.000
_cell.angle_alpha   90.00
_cell.angle_beta   90.00
_cell.angle_gamma   90.00
#
_symmetry.space_group_name_H-M   'P 1'
#
loop_
_entity.id
_entity.type
_entity.pdbx_description
1 polymer ?
#
loop_
_entity_poly.entity_id
_entity_poly.type
_entity_poly.pdbx_seq_one_letter_code
_entity_poly.pdbx_strand_id
1 'polypeptide(L)' 'MVTEQFCIECKTAMKEKQSMSIKKDWIDKLKEEAFAMGKPYWSIVFNFGGLNNSENYYVIDEKLFLRLINYLEETE' A
#
# COMPACT_ATOMS: atom_id res chain seq x y z
N MET A 1 -0.81 -0.81 12.15
CA MET A 1 -1.89 0.13 11.78
C MET A 1 -3.13 -0.70 11.49
N VAL A 2 -4.21 -0.52 12.24
CA VAL A 2 -5.50 -1.16 11.94
C VAL A 2 -6.44 -0.04 11.52
N THR A 3 -7.02 -0.15 10.33
CA THR A 3 -7.97 0.84 9.80
C THR A 3 -9.26 0.12 9.42
N GLU A 4 -10.39 0.81 9.55
CA GLU A 4 -11.69 0.26 9.15
C GLU A 4 -11.81 0.13 7.63
N GLN A 5 -11.07 0.94 6.87
CA GLN A 5 -11.26 1.08 5.42
C GLN A 5 -10.22 0.32 4.58
N PHE A 6 -9.05 -0.01 5.14
CA PHE A 6 -7.93 -0.59 4.40
C PHE A 6 -7.54 -1.97 4.89
N CYS A 7 -7.40 -2.91 3.94
CA CYS A 7 -6.60 -4.10 4.11
C CYS A 7 -5.14 -3.77 3.72
N ILE A 8 -4.18 -3.99 4.62
CA ILE A 8 -2.79 -3.56 4.40
C ILE A 8 -1.85 -4.76 4.54
N GLU A 9 -1.06 -5.03 3.50
CA GLU A 9 0.01 -6.02 3.52
C GLU A 9 1.38 -5.33 3.53
N CYS A 10 2.28 -5.78 4.41
CA CYS A 10 3.60 -5.16 4.60
C CYS A 10 4.74 -5.99 4.02
N LYS A 11 5.60 -5.36 3.21
CA LYS A 11 6.79 -5.95 2.57
C LYS A 11 8.04 -5.11 2.90
N THR A 12 8.72 -5.44 3.99
CA THR A 12 9.93 -4.73 4.41
C THR A 12 11.21 -5.46 3.99
N ALA A 13 12.28 -4.69 3.76
CA ALA A 13 13.60 -5.24 3.57
C ALA A 13 14.43 -5.12 4.85
N MET A 14 15.07 -6.21 5.29
CA MET A 14 15.96 -6.20 6.46
C MET A 14 17.30 -5.49 6.20
N LYS A 15 17.76 -5.53 4.94
CA LYS A 15 18.95 -4.84 4.47
C LYS A 15 18.53 -3.79 3.46
N GLU A 16 19.35 -2.75 3.34
CA GLU A 16 19.16 -1.73 2.33
C GLU A 16 19.15 -2.34 0.92
N LYS A 17 18.18 -1.93 0.10
CA LYS A 17 18.01 -2.37 -1.28
C LYS A 17 17.69 -1.20 -2.17
N GLN A 18 18.24 -1.20 -3.38
CA GLN A 18 17.92 -0.18 -4.40
C GLN A 18 16.64 -0.51 -5.19
N SER A 19 16.07 -1.70 -5.00
CA SER A 19 14.90 -2.15 -5.74
C SER A 19 14.04 -3.11 -4.92
N MET A 20 12.73 -3.03 -5.12
CA MET A 20 11.73 -3.93 -4.56
C MET A 20 10.77 -4.35 -5.67
N SER A 21 10.54 -5.66 -5.82
CA SER A 21 9.58 -6.18 -6.78
C SER A 21 8.25 -6.44 -6.09
N ILE A 22 7.18 -5.84 -6.60
CA ILE A 22 5.82 -6.13 -6.18
C ILE A 22 5.23 -7.17 -7.14
N LYS A 23 4.79 -8.31 -6.60
CA LYS A 23 4.23 -9.41 -7.40
C LYS A 23 2.73 -9.23 -7.58
N LYS A 24 2.22 -9.50 -8.79
CA LYS A 24 0.78 -9.44 -9.10
C LYS A 24 -0.05 -10.32 -8.14
N ASP A 25 0.41 -11.53 -7.85
CA ASP A 25 -0.28 -12.46 -6.95
C ASP A 25 -0.46 -11.92 -5.53
N TRP A 26 0.41 -11.01 -5.07
CA TRP A 26 0.22 -10.35 -3.77
C TRP A 26 -0.97 -9.40 -3.82
N ILE A 27 -1.10 -8.64 -4.91
CA ILE A 27 -2.23 -7.74 -5.13
C ILE A 27 -3.54 -8.53 -5.25
N ASP A 28 -3.55 -9.62 -6.02
CA ASP A 28 -4.76 -10.41 -6.24
C ASP A 28 -5.28 -11.02 -4.92
N LYS A 29 -4.40 -11.63 -4.11
CA LYS A 29 -4.76 -12.16 -2.79
C LYS A 29 -5.21 -11.07 -1.83
N LEU A 30 -4.51 -9.94 -1.80
CA LEU A 30 -4.86 -8.84 -0.91
C LEU A 30 -6.23 -8.24 -1.24
N LYS A 31 -6.62 -8.22 -2.53
CA LYS A 31 -7.97 -7.83 -2.95
C LYS A 31 -9.04 -8.82 -2.47
N GLU A 32 -8.77 -10.12 -2.56
CA GLU A 32 -9.68 -11.15 -2.04
C GLU A 32 -9.84 -11.02 -0.51
N GLU A 33 -8.76 -10.80 0.22
CA GLU A 33 -8.77 -10.56 1.67
C GLU A 33 -9.52 -9.28 2.03
N ALA A 34 -9.27 -8.18 1.32
CA ALA A 34 -9.99 -6.92 1.53
C ALA A 34 -11.51 -7.10 1.33
N PHE A 35 -11.90 -7.81 0.26
CA PHE A 35 -13.30 -8.13 0.00
C PHE A 35 -13.90 -8.98 1.12
N ALA A 36 -13.22 -10.04 1.55
CA ALA A 36 -13.68 -10.91 2.64
C ALA A 36 -13.82 -10.18 3.98
N MET A 37 -12.97 -9.19 4.23
CA MET A 37 -13.02 -8.34 5.43
C MET A 37 -14.01 -7.18 5.32
N GLY A 38 -14.71 -7.02 4.18
CA GLY A 38 -15.61 -5.88 3.93
C GLY A 38 -14.89 -4.54 3.84
N LYS A 39 -13.58 -4.55 3.53
CA LYS A 39 -12.77 -3.34 3.43
C LYS A 39 -12.76 -2.82 2.00
N PRO A 40 -13.18 -1.57 1.76
CA PRO A 40 -13.29 -1.01 0.42
C PRO A 40 -11.95 -0.75 -0.27
N TYR A 41 -10.86 -0.64 0.50
CA TYR A 41 -9.53 -0.35 -0.05
C TYR A 41 -8.50 -1.37 0.41
N TRP A 42 -7.41 -1.42 -0.34
CA TRP A 42 -6.25 -2.22 -0.04
C TRP A 42 -4.98 -1.43 -0.34
N SER A 43 -3.86 -1.80 0.29
CA SER A 43 -2.56 -1.25 -0.08
C SER A 43 -1.43 -2.20 0.30
N ILE A 44 -0.40 -2.26 -0.56
CA ILE A 44 0.87 -2.88 -0.21
C ILE A 44 1.79 -1.77 0.30
N VAL A 45 2.21 -1.88 1.55
CA VAL A 45 3.23 -1.01 2.14
C VAL A 45 4.60 -1.69 2.02
N PHE A 46 5.61 -0.94 1.59
CA PHE A 46 6.97 -1.45 1.50
C PHE A 46 8.00 -0.38 1.85
N ASN A 47 9.21 -0.84 2.15
CA ASN A 47 10.37 0.02 2.32
C ASN A 47 11.62 -0.62 1.72
N PHE A 48 12.66 0.18 1.57
CA PHE A 48 13.94 -0.25 1.04
C PHE A 48 14.91 -0.73 2.13
N GLY A 49 14.47 -0.80 3.39
CA GLY A 49 15.26 -1.28 4.52
C GLY A 49 16.34 -0.29 4.97
N GLY A 50 17.12 -0.70 5.96
CA GLY A 50 18.18 0.11 6.58
C GLY A 50 17.93 0.37 8.07
N LEU A 51 19.00 0.39 8.87
CA LEU A 51 18.95 0.51 10.34
C LEU A 51 18.23 1.77 10.86
N ASN A 52 18.16 2.81 10.04
CA ASN A 52 17.51 4.09 10.35
C ASN A 52 16.46 4.50 9.30
N ASN A 53 15.91 3.56 8.54
CA ASN A 53 14.92 3.88 7.51
C ASN A 53 13.50 3.87 8.10
N SER A 54 12.88 5.05 8.20
CA SER A 54 11.49 5.25 8.60
C SER A 54 10.54 5.49 7.42
N GLU A 55 11.07 5.56 6.20
CA GLU A 55 10.32 5.87 5.01
C GLU A 55 9.58 4.62 4.48
N ASN A 56 8.28 4.78 4.27
CA ASN A 56 7.43 3.72 3.74
C ASN A 56 6.69 4.24 2.51
N TYR A 57 6.63 3.39 1.49
CA TYR A 57 5.92 3.63 0.25
C TYR A 57 4.71 2.74 0.18
N TYR A 58 3.69 3.22 -0.52
CA TYR A 58 2.41 2.55 -0.64
C TYR A 58 2.06 2.36 -2.10
N VAL A 59 1.65 1.15 -2.45
CA VAL A 59 1.02 0.86 -3.73
C VAL A 59 -0.49 0.89 -3.53
N ILE A 60 -1.17 1.65 -4.38
CA ILE A 60 -2.63 1.74 -4.47
C ILE A 60 -3.04 1.62 -5.94
N ASP A 61 -4.31 1.30 -6.21
CA ASP A 61 -4.82 1.31 -7.57
C ASP A 61 -5.11 2.73 -8.08
N GLU A 62 -5.22 2.83 -9.41
CA GLU A 62 -5.52 4.07 -10.13
C GLU A 62 -6.80 4.74 -9.63
N LYS A 63 -7.86 3.96 -9.35
CA LYS A 63 -9.14 4.51 -8.89
C LYS A 63 -8.99 5.22 -7.54
N LEU A 64 -8.24 4.64 -6.61
CA LEU A 64 -7.94 5.30 -5.34
C LEU A 64 -7.02 6.51 -5.53
N PHE A 65 -6.02 6.41 -6.42
CA PHE A 65 -5.11 7.52 -6.69
C PHE A 65 -5.81 8.73 -7.31
N LEU A 66 -6.73 8.53 -8.27
CA LEU A 66 -7.53 9.61 -8.86
C LEU A 66 -8.40 10.32 -7.81
N ARG A 67 -8.94 9.57 -6.84
CA ARG A 67 -9.68 10.18 -5.73
C ARG A 67 -8.79 11.01 -4.82
N LEU A 68 -7.54 10.58 -4.63
CA LEU A 68 -6.56 11.36 -3.88
C LEU A 68 -6.20 12.65 -4.62
N ILE A 69 -6.00 12.61 -5.94
CA ILE A 69 -5.77 13.80 -6.77
C ILE A 69 -6.94 14.78 -6.61
N ASN A 70 -8.17 14.34 -6.88
CA ASN A 70 -9.34 15.21 -6.77
C ASN A 70 -9.46 15.82 -5.36
N TYR A 71 -9.23 15.03 -4.31
CA TYR A 71 -9.24 15.54 -2.95
C TYR A 71 -8.17 16.62 -2.72
N LEU A 72 -6.94 16.42 -3.20
CA LEU A 72 -5.87 17.40 -3.02
C LEU A 72 -6.11 18.68 -3.84
N GLU A 73 -6.59 18.56 -5.07
CA GLU A 73 -6.89 19.70 -5.95
C GLU A 73 -8.14 20.48 -5.51
N GLU A 74 -9.12 19.84 -4.88
CA GLU A 74 -10.30 20.52 -4.32
C GLU A 74 -10.02 21.18 -2.95
N THR A 75 -8.94 20.80 -2.27
CA THR A 75 -8.56 21.34 -0.96
C THR A 75 -7.49 22.43 -1.07
N GLU A 76 -7.00 22.73 -2.28
CA GLU A 76 -6.19 23.91 -2.63
C GLU A 76 -7.06 25.07 -3.15
#